data_AF-V2WRY2-F1
#
_entry.id   AF-V2WRY2-F1
#
_cell.length_a   1.000
_cell.length_b   1.000
_cell.length_c   1.000
_cell.angle_alpha   90.00
_cell.angle_beta   90.00
_cell.angle_gamma   90.00
#
_symmetry.space_group_name_H-M   'P 1'
#
loop_
_entity.id
_entity.type
_entity.pdbx_description
1 polymer ?
#
loop_
_entity_poly.entity_id
_entity_poly.type
_entity_poly.pdbx_seq_one_letter_code
_entity_poly.pdbx_strand_id
1 'polypeptide(L)' 'MKNPLGGGNGMVPHYSGTTLDAQARYAAGTKTILENYLDGKPQEPQNVIVGLGKYETKAYGQR' A
#
# COMPACT_ATOMS: atom_id res chain seq x y z
N MET A 1 10.38 -13.37 21.30
CA MET A 1 10.64 -12.45 22.43
C MET A 1 9.49 -12.59 23.43
N LYS A 2 9.78 -12.59 24.73
CA LYS A 2 8.79 -12.50 25.82
C LYS A 2 9.40 -11.59 26.89
N ASN A 3 8.58 -10.80 27.57
CA ASN A 3 9.02 -10.01 28.72
C ASN A 3 9.30 -10.91 29.93
N PRO A 4 9.85 -10.37 31.04
CA PRO A 4 10.15 -11.16 32.24
C PRO A 4 8.95 -11.86 32.90
N LEU A 5 7.71 -11.46 32.58
CA LEU A 5 6.46 -12.09 33.04
C LEU A 5 5.95 -13.17 32.08
N GLY A 6 6.72 -13.51 31.02
CA GLY A 6 6.36 -14.53 30.04
C GLY A 6 5.36 -14.08 28.95
N GLY A 7 5.03 -12.78 28.89
CA GLY A 7 4.08 -12.19 27.94
C GLY A 7 4.70 -11.18 26.96
N GLY A 8 3.88 -10.30 26.38
CA GLY A 8 4.34 -9.13 25.62
C GLY A 8 4.73 -9.38 24.16
N ASN A 9 4.24 -10.46 23.55
CA ASN A 9 4.48 -10.74 22.13
C ASN A 9 3.15 -11.01 21.42
N GLY A 10 2.72 -10.03 20.63
CA GLY A 10 1.51 -10.09 19.79
C GLY A 10 1.83 -10.21 18.30
N MET A 11 2.99 -10.78 17.94
CA MET A 11 3.35 -10.95 16.54
C MET A 11 2.44 -11.96 15.86
N VAL A 12 2.12 -11.65 14.60
CA VAL A 12 1.26 -12.44 13.74
C VAL A 12 1.86 -12.46 12.33
N PRO A 13 1.43 -13.37 11.43
CA PRO A 13 1.74 -13.27 10.02
C PRO A 13 1.31 -11.92 9.44
N HIS A 14 1.87 -11.53 8.31
CA HIS A 14 1.49 -10.29 7.65
C HIS A 14 0.07 -10.38 7.05
N TYR A 15 -0.95 -10.15 7.87
CA TYR A 15 -2.35 -10.28 7.46
C TYR A 15 -3.19 -9.01 7.67
N SER A 16 -2.73 -8.05 8.47
CA SER A 16 -3.53 -6.86 8.85
C SER A 16 -3.99 -6.03 7.65
N GLY A 17 -3.19 -5.95 6.58
CA GLY A 17 -3.54 -5.28 5.34
C GLY A 17 -4.36 -6.12 4.34
N THR A 18 -4.62 -7.40 4.64
CA THR A 18 -5.33 -8.34 3.75
C THR A 18 -6.57 -8.97 4.40
N THR A 19 -7.21 -8.24 5.32
CA THR A 19 -8.56 -8.58 5.79
C THR A 19 -9.56 -8.53 4.63
N LEU A 20 -10.66 -9.27 4.69
CA LEU A 20 -11.65 -9.32 3.60
C LEU A 20 -12.12 -7.93 3.15
N ASP A 21 -12.34 -7.01 4.09
CA ASP A 21 -12.71 -5.63 3.79
C ASP A 21 -11.57 -4.83 3.12
N ALA A 22 -10.32 -5.09 3.49
CA ALA A 22 -9.17 -4.49 2.83
C ALA A 22 -8.99 -5.04 1.40
N GLN A 23 -9.21 -6.34 1.20
CA GLN A 23 -9.14 -6.98 -0.13
C GLN A 23 -10.10 -6.35 -1.12
N ALA A 24 -11.36 -6.15 -0.71
CA ALA A 24 -12.36 -5.50 -1.56
C ALA A 24 -11.89 -4.11 -2.03
N ARG A 25 -11.30 -3.31 -1.13
CA ARG A 25 -10.84 -1.95 -1.44
C ARG A 25 -9.60 -1.93 -2.33
N TYR A 26 -8.56 -2.71 -1.99
CA TYR A 26 -7.34 -2.68 -2.80
C TYR A 26 -7.55 -3.34 -4.17
N ALA A 27 -8.43 -4.35 -4.29
CA ALA A 27 -8.76 -4.96 -5.58
C ALA A 27 -9.47 -3.96 -6.51
N ALA A 28 -10.43 -3.19 -5.98
CA ALA A 28 -11.07 -2.10 -6.72
C ALA A 28 -10.06 -1.03 -7.13
N GLY A 29 -9.16 -0.63 -6.21
CA GLY A 29 -8.10 0.34 -6.50
C GLY A 29 -7.13 -0.12 -7.58
N THR A 30 -6.68 -1.38 -7.54
CA THR A 30 -5.84 -1.98 -8.61
C THR A 30 -6.55 -1.94 -9.95
N LYS A 31 -7.84 -2.28 -10.00
CA LYS A 31 -8.63 -2.20 -11.22
C LYS A 31 -8.64 -0.77 -11.80
N THR A 32 -8.90 0.24 -10.97
CA THR A 32 -8.87 1.65 -11.41
C THR A 32 -7.51 2.07 -11.96
N ILE A 33 -6.41 1.66 -11.33
CA ILE A 33 -5.05 1.96 -11.82
C ILE A 33 -4.82 1.33 -13.20
N LEU A 34 -5.24 0.08 -13.39
CA LEU A 34 -5.14 -0.62 -14.67
C LEU A 34 -6.02 0.04 -15.74
N GLU A 35 -7.26 0.39 -15.43
CA GLU A 35 -8.16 1.09 -16.35
C GLU A 35 -7.57 2.42 -16.80
N ASN A 36 -7.03 3.22 -15.87
CA ASN A 36 -6.35 4.48 -16.23
C ASN A 36 -5.18 4.25 -17.18
N TYR A 37 -4.36 3.23 -16.93
CA TYR A 37 -3.23 2.89 -17.79
C TYR A 37 -3.70 2.47 -19.20
N LEU A 38 -4.67 1.57 -19.28
CA LEU A 38 -5.17 1.02 -20.55
C LEU A 38 -5.92 2.07 -21.38
N ASP A 39 -6.64 2.99 -20.73
CA ASP A 39 -7.38 4.08 -21.38
C ASP A 39 -6.49 5.30 -21.69
N GLY A 40 -5.20 5.28 -21.33
CA GLY A 40 -4.30 6.43 -21.49
C GLY A 40 -4.68 7.65 -20.63
N LYS A 41 -5.37 7.43 -19.50
CA LYS A 41 -5.74 8.47 -18.53
C LYS A 41 -4.61 8.68 -17.51
N PRO A 42 -4.48 9.89 -16.96
CA PRO A 42 -3.55 10.13 -15.85
C PRO A 42 -3.91 9.28 -14.62
N GLN A 43 -2.90 8.91 -13.85
CA GLN A 43 -3.09 8.26 -12.55
C GLN A 43 -3.44 9.29 -11.47
N GLU A 44 -4.12 8.83 -10.43
CA GLU A 44 -4.32 9.60 -9.20
C GLU A 44 -2.96 9.88 -8.53
N PRO A 45 -2.58 11.14 -8.24
CA PRO A 45 -1.24 11.48 -7.76
C PRO A 45 -0.82 10.73 -6.48
N GLN A 46 -1.76 10.52 -5.55
CA GLN A 46 -1.51 9.78 -4.31
C GLN A 46 -1.18 8.29 -4.52
N ASN A 47 -1.50 7.74 -5.68
CA ASN A 47 -1.20 6.34 -6.03
C ASN A 47 0.16 6.18 -6.72
N VAL A 48 0.86 7.28 -7.04
CA VAL A 48 2.15 7.24 -7.76
C VAL A 48 3.32 7.37 -6.78
N ILE A 49 4.15 6.33 -6.72
CA ILE A 49 5.40 6.35 -5.95
C ILE A 49 6.55 6.92 -6.80
N VAL A 50 6.75 6.35 -7.99
CA VAL A 50 7.68 6.82 -9.02
C VAL A 50 6.91 6.98 -10.31
N GLY A 51 6.97 8.18 -10.90
CA GLY A 51 6.33 8.52 -12.18
C GLY A 51 7.37 8.67 -13.28
N LEU A 52 7.27 9.73 -14.08
CA LEU A 52 8.16 9.99 -15.22
C LEU A 52 9.59 10.36 -14.77
N GLY A 53 10.39 9.34 -14.47
CA GLY A 53 11.82 9.46 -14.17
C GLY A 53 12.17 9.99 -12.78
N LYS A 54 11.18 10.24 -11.91
CA LYS A 54 11.39 10.75 -10.55
C LYS A 54 10.33 10.23 -9.59
N TYR A 55 10.60 10.36 -8.30
CA TYR A 55 9.58 10.11 -7.29
C TYR A 55 8.56 11.23 -7.27
N GLU A 56 7.29 10.86 -7.15
CA GLU A 56 6.16 11.80 -7.05
C GLU A 56 5.60 11.86 -5.62
N THR A 57 6.03 10.93 -4.75
CA THR A 57 5.72 10.92 -3.34
C THR A 57 6.77 11.64 -2.49
N LYS A 58 6.30 12.34 -1.44
CA LYS A 58 7.14 12.93 -0.39
C LYS A 58 7.39 11.98 0.79
N ALA A 59 6.73 10.82 0.81
CA ALA A 59 6.76 9.90 1.96
C ALA A 59 8.01 9.00 1.98
N TYR A 60 8.76 8.91 0.87
CA TYR A 60 9.90 8.00 0.72
C TYR A 60 11.22 8.77 0.79
N GLY A 61 11.53 9.28 1.99
CA GLY A 61 12.75 10.02 2.33
C GLY A 61 12.70 11.52 2.01
N GLN A 62 13.53 12.31 2.70
CA GLN A 62 13.76 13.73 2.37
C GLN A 62 14.58 13.83 1.08
N ARG A 63 14.23 14.80 0.23
CA ARG A 63 14.82 15.05 -1.09
C ARG A 63 15.06 16.52 -1.28
#